data_AF-A0A9D8M658-F1
#
_entry.id   AF-A0A9D8M658-F1
#
_cell.length_a   1.000
_cell.length_b   1.000
_cell.length_c   1.000
_cell.angle_alpha   90.00
_cell.angle_beta   90.00
_cell.angle_gamma   90.00
#
_symmetry.space_group_name_H-M   'P 1'
#
loop_
_entity.id
_entity.type
_entity.pdbx_description
1 polymer ?
#
loop_
_entity_poly.entity_id
_entity_poly.type
_entity_poly.pdbx_seq_one_letter_code
_entity_poly.pdbx_strand_id
1 'polypeptide(L)'
;PNRYRHSAESLMRRVAKQNYLSPVHLAVDLNNFFSLQYEIPIGIYDVQHIEGDVEISLGDEETGYEGLNGRYNKLNHILFSKDDHGAFGSPFVDSVRTSVTEETTEALHIFYLRPSLEEKDCQELLTACGKMFTQVAGGEFTTAVLTAESPSITI
;
A
#
# COMPACT_ATOMS: atom_id res chain seq x y z
N PRO A 1 23.50 -6.26 -6.42
CA PRO A 1 23.24 -4.85 -6.04
C PRO A 1 21.78 -4.48 -6.33
N ASN A 2 20.89 -4.75 -5.38
CA ASN A 2 19.45 -4.50 -5.53
C ASN A 2 19.19 -3.00 -5.32
N ARG A 3 18.87 -2.28 -6.40
CA ARG A 3 18.89 -0.80 -6.43
C ARG A 3 17.61 -0.19 -5.84
N TYR A 4 16.55 -0.97 -5.70
CA TYR A 4 15.30 -0.58 -5.03
C TYR A 4 14.90 -1.66 -4.03
N ARG A 5 14.51 -1.23 -2.82
CA ARG A 5 14.07 -2.09 -1.72
C ARG A 5 12.65 -1.73 -1.37
N HIS A 6 11.80 -2.74 -1.19
CA HIS A 6 10.39 -2.53 -0.85
C HIS A 6 10.22 -1.81 0.50
N SER A 7 9.05 -1.20 0.71
CA SER A 7 8.76 -0.35 1.87
C SER A 7 9.00 -1.07 3.20
N ALA A 8 8.52 -2.30 3.37
CA ALA A 8 8.73 -3.11 4.57
C ALA A 8 10.22 -3.32 4.93
N GLU A 9 11.08 -3.67 3.97
CA GLU A 9 12.53 -3.84 4.21
C GLU A 9 13.17 -2.53 4.66
N SER A 10 12.73 -1.41 4.09
CA SER A 10 13.21 -0.07 4.46
C SER A 10 12.84 0.29 5.90
N LEU A 11 11.63 -0.05 6.36
CA LEU A 11 11.18 0.16 7.73
C LEU A 11 11.93 -0.73 8.73
N MET A 12 12.06 -2.03 8.45
CA MET A 12 12.76 -2.98 9.33
C MET A 12 14.21 -2.56 9.60
N ARG A 13 14.92 -2.07 8.56
CA ARG A 13 16.28 -1.55 8.73
C ARG A 13 16.36 -0.28 9.56
N ARG A 14 15.35 0.61 9.50
CA ARG A 14 15.30 1.81 10.35
C ARG A 14 15.21 1.41 11.82
N VAL A 15 14.34 0.44 12.14
CA VAL A 15 14.21 -0.14 13.49
C VAL A 15 15.52 -0.80 13.92
N ALA A 16 16.13 -1.64 13.07
CA ALA A 16 17.40 -2.31 13.37
C ALA A 16 18.56 -1.33 13.62
N LYS A 17 18.50 -0.12 13.05
CA LYS A 17 19.47 0.95 13.26
C LYS A 17 19.15 1.86 14.46
N GLN A 18 18.13 1.52 15.27
CA GLN A 18 17.61 2.36 16.36
C GLN A 18 17.17 3.76 15.91
N ASN A 19 16.90 3.92 14.61
CA ASN A 19 16.37 5.15 14.03
C ASN A 19 14.85 4.99 13.92
N TYR A 20 14.19 5.07 15.07
CA TYR A 20 12.75 4.89 15.19
C TYR A 20 12.00 5.82 14.23
N LEU A 21 10.87 5.32 13.71
CA LEU A 21 10.02 6.10 12.81
C LEU A 21 9.45 7.28 13.60
N SER A 22 9.65 8.50 13.07
CA SER A 22 8.91 9.66 13.56
C SER A 22 7.43 9.45 13.21
N PRO A 23 6.52 9.55 14.19
CA PRO A 23 5.08 9.52 13.92
C PRO A 23 4.72 10.58 12.87
N VAL A 24 3.87 10.23 11.91
CA VAL A 24 3.38 11.16 10.88
C VAL A 24 1.93 11.52 11.18
N HIS A 25 1.02 10.58 10.94
CA HIS A 25 -0.37 10.59 11.41
C HIS A 25 -0.88 9.15 11.45
N LEU A 26 -2.01 8.94 12.12
CA LEU A 26 -2.54 7.62 12.49
C LEU A 26 -2.56 6.61 11.32
N ALA A 27 -3.06 7.04 10.15
CA ALA A 27 -3.21 6.16 9.00
C ALA A 27 -1.85 5.66 8.46
N VAL A 28 -0.87 6.57 8.33
CA VAL A 28 0.50 6.24 7.91
C VAL A 28 1.21 5.39 8.95
N ASP A 29 1.02 5.70 10.24
CA ASP A 29 1.68 4.97 11.32
C ASP A 29 1.17 3.53 11.44
N LEU A 30 -0.15 3.32 11.29
CA LEU A 30 -0.74 1.97 11.23
C LEU A 30 -0.31 1.21 9.98
N ASN A 31 -0.28 1.85 8.81
CA ASN A 31 0.20 1.24 7.58
C ASN A 31 1.66 0.76 7.71
N ASN A 32 2.52 1.59 8.31
CA ASN A 32 3.90 1.24 8.62
C ASN A 32 4.00 0.10 9.63
N PHE A 33 3.17 0.11 10.67
CA PHE A 33 3.10 -0.96 11.66
C PHE A 33 2.71 -2.29 11.01
N PHE A 34 1.67 -2.33 10.19
CA PHE A 34 1.27 -3.55 9.47
C PHE A 34 2.37 -4.06 8.54
N SER A 35 3.06 -3.14 7.84
CA SER A 35 4.15 -3.51 6.93
C SER A 35 5.31 -4.17 7.68
N LEU A 36 5.59 -3.72 8.91
CA LEU A 36 6.57 -4.32 9.81
C LEU A 36 6.10 -5.66 10.39
N GLN A 37 4.86 -5.72 10.86
CA GLN A 37 4.28 -6.89 11.52
C GLN A 37 4.18 -8.10 10.58
N TYR A 38 3.82 -7.86 9.31
CA TYR A 38 3.61 -8.92 8.32
C TYR A 38 4.73 -9.05 7.30
N GLU A 39 5.75 -8.18 7.39
CA GLU A 39 6.91 -8.16 6.49
C GLU A 39 6.54 -8.07 5.00
N ILE A 40 5.42 -7.39 4.69
CA ILE A 40 4.92 -7.19 3.33
C ILE A 40 4.78 -5.70 3.03
N PRO A 41 4.93 -5.28 1.76
CA PRO A 41 4.62 -3.92 1.36
C PRO A 41 3.11 -3.66 1.48
N ILE A 42 2.74 -2.51 2.03
CA ILE A 42 1.35 -2.05 2.11
C ILE A 42 1.31 -0.58 1.73
N GLY A 43 0.41 -0.24 0.80
CA GLY A 43 0.10 1.14 0.43
C GLY A 43 -1.27 1.53 0.99
N ILE A 44 -1.43 2.80 1.33
CA ILE A 44 -2.69 3.39 1.77
C ILE A 44 -2.96 4.67 0.97
N TYR A 45 -4.15 4.78 0.39
CA TYR A 45 -4.48 5.83 -0.57
C TYR A 45 -5.80 6.49 -0.20
N ASP A 46 -5.89 7.80 -0.39
CA ASP A 46 -7.12 8.56 -0.22
C ASP A 46 -8.05 8.33 -1.42
N VAL A 47 -9.23 7.74 -1.16
CA VAL A 47 -10.20 7.38 -2.19
C VAL A 47 -10.73 8.62 -2.92
N GLN A 48 -10.77 9.79 -2.26
CA GLN A 48 -11.25 11.03 -2.89
C GLN A 48 -10.35 11.48 -4.06
N HIS A 49 -9.11 10.99 -4.14
CA HIS A 49 -8.14 11.32 -5.18
C HIS A 49 -7.97 10.22 -6.24
N ILE A 50 -8.74 9.13 -6.14
CA ILE A 50 -8.75 8.02 -7.11
C ILE A 50 -9.88 8.25 -8.11
N GLU A 51 -9.57 8.11 -9.40
CA GLU A 51 -10.52 8.31 -10.50
C GLU A 51 -10.88 6.99 -11.18
N GLY A 52 -12.11 6.50 -11.00
CA GLY A 52 -12.60 5.29 -11.65
C GLY A 52 -12.14 3.99 -10.96
N ASP A 53 -11.92 2.95 -11.75
CA ASP A 53 -11.53 1.62 -11.25
C ASP A 53 -10.03 1.56 -10.92
N VAL A 54 -9.67 0.80 -9.89
CA VAL A 54 -8.27 0.55 -9.53
C VAL A 54 -7.78 -0.74 -10.18
N GLU A 55 -6.71 -0.65 -10.95
CA GLU A 55 -6.05 -1.78 -11.60
C GLU A 55 -4.63 -1.99 -11.08
N ILE A 56 -4.21 -3.25 -10.95
CA ILE A 56 -2.81 -3.61 -10.73
C ILE A 56 -2.18 -4.00 -12.06
N SER A 57 -1.05 -3.37 -12.40
CA SER A 57 -0.36 -3.59 -13.68
C SER A 57 1.16 -3.68 -13.48
N LEU A 58 1.87 -4.14 -14.52
CA LEU A 58 3.33 -4.17 -14.56
C LEU A 58 3.84 -2.99 -15.39
N GLY A 59 4.68 -2.13 -14.81
CA GLY A 59 5.12 -0.91 -15.49
C GLY A 59 6.17 -1.15 -16.57
N ASP A 60 6.22 -0.22 -17.51
CA ASP A 60 7.16 -0.15 -18.63
C ASP A 60 8.16 1.02 -18.47
N GLU A 61 8.87 1.38 -19.54
CA GLU A 61 9.87 2.45 -19.53
C GLU A 61 9.29 3.86 -19.35
N GLU A 62 8.01 4.05 -19.66
CA GLU A 62 7.28 5.32 -19.60
C GLU A 62 6.48 5.46 -18.29
N THR A 63 6.18 4.33 -17.64
CA THR A 63 5.40 4.30 -16.40
C THR A 63 6.16 4.92 -15.24
N GLY A 64 5.55 5.91 -14.57
CA GLY A 64 6.08 6.52 -13.36
C GLY A 64 5.21 7.65 -12.81
N TYR A 65 5.60 8.18 -11.66
CA TYR A 65 4.95 9.33 -11.02
C TYR A 65 5.91 10.04 -10.05
N GLU A 66 5.52 11.24 -9.63
CA GLU A 66 6.15 11.90 -8.48
C GLU A 66 5.74 11.20 -7.18
N GLY A 67 6.74 10.62 -6.50
CA GLY A 67 6.51 9.90 -5.25
C GLY A 67 6.64 10.78 -4.02
N LEU A 68 6.16 10.27 -2.89
CA LEU A 68 6.29 10.89 -1.56
C LEU A 68 7.73 11.18 -1.12
N ASN A 69 8.72 10.63 -1.83
CA ASN A 69 10.14 10.94 -1.65
C ASN A 69 10.60 12.24 -2.36
N GLY A 70 9.69 12.99 -2.99
CA GLY A 70 9.97 14.21 -3.72
C GLY A 70 10.78 13.97 -5.01
N ARG A 71 10.66 12.78 -5.60
CA ARG A 71 11.36 12.39 -6.83
C ARG A 71 10.41 11.71 -7.78
N TYR A 72 10.71 11.79 -9.07
CA TYR A 72 10.05 10.95 -10.07
C TYR A 72 10.55 9.51 -9.96
N ASN A 73 9.63 8.57 -9.70
CA ASN A 73 9.92 7.15 -9.60
C ASN A 73 9.48 6.46 -10.89
N LYS A 74 10.43 5.82 -11.58
CA LYS A 74 10.16 4.98 -12.74
C LYS A 74 9.75 3.58 -12.29
N LEU A 75 8.76 3.00 -12.94
CA LEU A 75 8.13 1.74 -12.55
C LEU A 75 8.37 0.62 -13.56
N ASN A 76 9.46 0.70 -14.33
CA ASN A 76 9.82 -0.35 -15.28
C ASN A 76 10.03 -1.71 -14.58
N HIS A 77 9.26 -2.72 -15.00
CA HIS A 77 9.20 -4.06 -14.41
C HIS A 77 8.81 -4.07 -12.92
N ILE A 78 8.09 -3.04 -12.46
CA ILE A 78 7.58 -2.93 -11.09
C ILE A 78 6.05 -3.00 -11.13
N LEU A 79 5.47 -3.78 -10.20
CA LEU A 79 4.02 -3.77 -9.99
C LEU A 79 3.58 -2.38 -9.49
N PHE A 80 2.49 -1.87 -10.04
CA PHE A 80 1.93 -0.59 -9.65
C PHE A 80 0.41 -0.62 -9.68
N SER A 81 -0.22 0.25 -8.88
CA SER A 81 -1.65 0.52 -8.97
C SER A 81 -1.89 1.75 -9.86
N LYS A 82 -2.92 1.68 -10.70
CA LYS A 82 -3.39 2.78 -11.54
C LYS A 82 -4.89 2.93 -11.46
N ASP A 83 -5.33 4.12 -11.81
CA ASP A 83 -6.72 4.47 -12.05
C ASP A 83 -6.84 5.13 -13.44
N ASP A 84 -7.98 5.76 -13.75
CA ASP A 84 -8.21 6.41 -15.05
C ASP A 84 -7.24 7.59 -15.31
N HIS A 85 -6.72 8.21 -14.26
CA HIS A 85 -5.75 9.31 -14.35
C HIS A 85 -4.32 8.79 -14.59
N GLY A 86 -3.97 7.66 -13.98
CA GLY A 86 -2.70 6.98 -14.20
C GLY A 86 -2.13 6.29 -12.96
N ALA A 87 -0.83 5.99 -13.00
CA ALA A 87 -0.14 5.30 -11.91
C ALA A 87 -0.15 6.13 -10.61
N PHE A 88 -0.40 5.49 -9.47
CA PHE A 88 -0.44 6.18 -8.16
C PHE A 88 0.21 5.44 -6.99
N GLY A 89 0.45 4.14 -7.11
CA GLY A 89 0.96 3.34 -5.98
C GLY A 89 1.93 2.27 -6.42
N SER A 90 2.80 1.82 -5.51
CA SER A 90 3.73 0.73 -5.77
C SER A 90 4.19 0.06 -4.46
N PRO A 91 4.77 -1.16 -4.52
CA PRO A 91 5.42 -1.79 -3.37
C PRO A 91 6.63 -1.04 -2.78
N PHE A 92 7.01 0.11 -3.33
CA PHE A 92 8.23 0.83 -3.00
C PHE A 92 7.96 2.21 -2.42
N VAL A 93 7.31 3.08 -3.20
CA VAL A 93 7.02 4.47 -2.85
C VAL A 93 5.70 4.83 -3.52
N ASP A 94 4.75 5.36 -2.76
CA ASP A 94 3.47 5.81 -3.29
C ASP A 94 3.56 7.21 -3.88
N SER A 95 2.62 7.56 -4.76
CA SER A 95 2.54 8.88 -5.37
C SER A 95 2.11 9.95 -4.36
N VAL A 96 2.47 11.21 -4.65
CA VAL A 96 1.92 12.36 -3.90
C VAL A 96 0.42 12.53 -4.18
N ARG A 97 -0.05 12.17 -5.38
CA ARG A 97 -1.41 12.43 -5.85
C ARG A 97 -2.50 11.83 -4.96
N THR A 98 -2.33 10.58 -4.56
CA THR A 98 -3.33 9.83 -3.79
C THR A 98 -2.93 9.63 -2.32
N SER A 99 -2.02 10.45 -1.82
CA SER A 99 -1.54 10.32 -0.45
C SER A 99 -2.65 10.64 0.55
N VAL A 100 -2.76 9.80 1.58
CA VAL A 100 -3.62 10.09 2.73
C VAL A 100 -3.14 11.31 3.51
N THR A 101 -4.08 12.01 4.13
CA THR A 101 -3.84 13.14 5.04
C THR A 101 -4.66 12.95 6.32
N GLU A 102 -4.59 13.92 7.24
CA GLU A 102 -5.47 13.94 8.41
C GLU A 102 -6.94 14.20 8.06
N GLU A 103 -7.23 14.69 6.84
CA GLU A 103 -8.59 14.96 6.36
C GLU A 103 -9.21 13.75 5.64
N THR A 104 -8.44 12.70 5.36
CA THR A 104 -8.91 11.51 4.66
C THR A 104 -10.00 10.78 5.47
N THR A 105 -11.18 10.64 4.88
CA THR A 105 -12.32 9.92 5.48
C THR A 105 -12.51 8.51 4.92
N GLU A 106 -12.07 8.28 3.69
CA GLU A 106 -12.18 7.01 2.98
C GLU A 106 -10.80 6.64 2.42
N ALA A 107 -10.30 5.47 2.80
CA ALA A 107 -8.96 5.04 2.44
C ALA A 107 -8.98 3.62 1.85
N LEU A 108 -8.23 3.43 0.76
CA LEU A 108 -7.97 2.14 0.16
C LEU A 108 -6.61 1.64 0.64
N HIS A 109 -6.57 0.48 1.29
CA HIS A 109 -5.32 -0.23 1.55
C HIS A 109 -5.07 -1.30 0.50
N ILE A 110 -3.84 -1.34 -0.03
CA ILE A 110 -3.38 -2.40 -0.94
C ILE A 110 -2.25 -3.16 -0.26
N PHE A 111 -2.51 -4.44 0.02
CA PHE A 111 -1.55 -5.37 0.64
C PHE A 111 -0.91 -6.24 -0.44
N TYR A 112 0.41 -6.17 -0.60
CA TYR A 112 1.14 -7.01 -1.55
C TYR A 112 1.49 -8.35 -0.89
N LEU A 113 0.51 -9.26 -0.91
CA LEU A 113 0.56 -10.57 -0.23
C LEU A 113 1.62 -11.51 -0.84
N ARG A 114 2.21 -12.36 0.00
CA ARG A 114 3.18 -13.37 -0.45
C ARG A 114 2.47 -14.51 -1.16
N PRO A 115 2.95 -14.98 -2.33
CA PRO A 115 2.34 -16.12 -3.03
C PRO A 115 2.31 -17.44 -2.25
N SER A 116 3.11 -17.54 -1.18
CA SER A 116 3.16 -18.71 -0.30
C SER A 116 2.08 -18.74 0.78
N LEU A 117 1.29 -17.67 0.93
CA LEU A 117 0.19 -17.64 1.90
C LEU A 117 -1.05 -18.29 1.31
N GLU A 118 -1.76 -19.07 2.11
CA GLU A 118 -3.07 -19.57 1.73
C GLU A 118 -4.10 -18.43 1.75
N GLU A 119 -5.15 -18.54 0.94
CA GLU A 119 -6.18 -17.51 0.86
C GLU A 119 -6.85 -17.25 2.23
N LYS A 120 -7.05 -18.31 3.01
CA LYS A 120 -7.56 -18.22 4.38
C LYS A 120 -6.68 -17.34 5.27
N ASP A 121 -5.36 -17.54 5.21
CA ASP A 121 -4.40 -16.76 5.99
C ASP A 121 -4.38 -15.30 5.53
N CYS A 122 -4.54 -15.05 4.22
CA CYS A 122 -4.67 -13.71 3.67
C CYS A 122 -5.92 -13.00 4.19
N GLN A 123 -7.06 -13.68 4.19
CA GLN A 123 -8.32 -13.14 4.73
C GLN A 123 -8.23 -12.85 6.23
N GLU A 124 -7.61 -13.74 7.02
CA GLU A 124 -7.38 -13.54 8.45
C GLU A 124 -6.47 -12.33 8.70
N LEU A 125 -5.38 -12.20 7.94
CA LEU A 125 -4.47 -11.05 7.99
C LEU A 125 -5.21 -9.73 7.69
N LEU A 126 -5.94 -9.67 6.59
CA LEU A 126 -6.69 -8.47 6.19
C LEU A 126 -7.76 -8.12 7.24
N THR A 127 -8.46 -9.12 7.77
CA THR A 127 -9.47 -8.93 8.82
C THR A 127 -8.84 -8.39 10.10
N ALA A 128 -7.68 -8.92 10.51
CA ALA A 128 -6.95 -8.43 11.68
C ALA A 128 -6.52 -6.97 11.49
N CYS A 129 -5.98 -6.63 10.31
CA CYS A 129 -5.58 -5.25 9.99
C CYS A 129 -6.77 -4.30 9.98
N GLY A 130 -7.88 -4.67 9.31
CA GLY A 130 -9.10 -3.85 9.24
C GLY A 130 -9.73 -3.61 10.62
N LYS A 131 -9.80 -4.65 11.46
CA LYS A 131 -10.25 -4.52 12.86
C LYS A 131 -9.35 -3.59 13.66
N MET A 132 -8.04 -3.78 13.60
CA MET A 132 -7.10 -2.95 14.34
C MET A 132 -7.19 -1.49 13.87
N PHE A 133 -7.27 -1.26 12.56
CA PHE A 133 -7.38 0.08 12.00
C PHE A 133 -8.65 0.79 12.49
N THR A 134 -9.80 0.13 12.36
CA THR A 134 -11.10 0.71 12.78
C THR A 134 -11.26 0.80 14.30
N GLN A 135 -10.58 -0.02 15.09
CA GLN A 135 -10.56 0.12 16.55
C GLN A 135 -9.86 1.40 17.01
N VAL A 136 -8.87 1.89 16.26
CA VAL A 136 -8.11 3.10 16.61
C VAL A 136 -8.68 4.33 15.89
N ALA A 137 -9.02 4.21 14.60
CA ALA A 137 -9.51 5.31 13.77
C ALA A 137 -11.05 5.51 13.84
N GLY A 138 -11.81 4.50 14.26
CA GLY A 138 -13.25 4.41 14.03
C GLY A 138 -13.59 3.94 12.60
N GLY A 139 -14.88 3.98 12.26
CA GLY A 139 -15.39 3.64 10.93
C GLY A 139 -15.70 2.16 10.71
N GLU A 140 -15.93 1.81 9.45
CA GLU A 140 -16.19 0.45 8.98
C GLU A 140 -15.13 0.03 7.96
N PHE A 141 -15.02 -1.27 7.70
CA PHE A 141 -14.08 -1.78 6.71
C PHE A 141 -14.67 -2.98 5.97
N THR A 142 -14.29 -3.11 4.71
CA THR A 142 -14.52 -4.30 3.87
C THR A 142 -13.17 -4.80 3.36
N THR A 143 -13.03 -6.11 3.19
CA THR A 143 -11.81 -6.73 2.69
C THR A 143 -12.09 -7.64 1.51
N ALA A 144 -11.09 -7.78 0.65
CA ALA A 144 -11.13 -8.65 -0.51
C ALA A 144 -9.73 -9.20 -0.79
N VAL A 145 -9.66 -10.39 -1.40
CA VAL A 145 -8.41 -10.97 -1.90
C VAL A 145 -8.57 -11.20 -3.39
N LEU A 146 -7.65 -10.63 -4.17
CA LEU A 146 -7.55 -10.91 -5.60
C LEU A 146 -6.65 -12.12 -5.82
N THR A 147 -7.09 -13.06 -6.65
CA THR A 147 -6.33 -14.26 -7.01
C THR A 147 -6.26 -14.40 -8.53
N ALA A 148 -5.45 -15.32 -9.04
CA ALA A 148 -5.44 -15.61 -10.47
C ALA A 148 -6.79 -16.16 -10.98
N GLU A 149 -7.57 -16.81 -10.10
CA GLU A 149 -8.90 -17.34 -10.41
C GLU A 149 -9.99 -16.26 -10.31
N SER A 150 -9.79 -15.28 -9.42
CA SER A 150 -10.69 -14.14 -9.19
C SER A 150 -9.91 -12.83 -9.25
N PRO A 151 -9.60 -12.32 -10.47
CA PRO A 151 -8.67 -11.20 -10.66
C PRO A 151 -9.30 -9.81 -10.46
N SER A 152 -10.61 -9.73 -10.23
CA SER A 152 -11.35 -8.47 -10.08
C SER A 152 -12.42 -8.58 -9.00
N ILE A 153 -12.72 -7.47 -8.34
CA ILE A 153 -13.81 -7.36 -7.35
C ILE A 153 -14.37 -5.93 -7.33
N THR A 154 -15.62 -5.80 -6.87
CA THR A 154 -16.25 -4.52 -6.53
C THR A 154 -16.49 -4.51 -5.02
N ILE A 155 -16.07 -3.44 -4.34
CA ILE A 155 -16.09 -3.30 -2.88
C ILE A 155 -16.95 -2.10 -2.49
#